data_AF-A0A7S2K215-F1
#
_entry.id   AF-A0A7S2K215-F1
#
_cell.length_a   1.000
_cell.length_b   1.000
_cell.length_c   1.000
_cell.angle_alpha   90.00
_cell.angle_beta   90.00
_cell.angle_gamma   90.00
#
_symmetry.space_group_name_H-M   'P 1'
#
loop_
_entity.id
_entity.type
_entity.pdbx_description
1 polymer ?
#
loop_
_entity_poly.entity_id
_entity_poly.type
_entity_poly.pdbx_seq_one_letter_code
_entity_poly.pdbx_strand_id
1 'polypeptide(L)'
;MKKKNHYQKSLVILLLASGLFAYTVFYALTYHQSYTAGYNNSMQQDEPQTIRLNTRTQQKRPRFILHPGPHKTGTTTIQCDLEDLMEDLVRYDSLVYSGKYQCQRRKAQLQYAKNKFQFPYYMPGNMVCLRDTFVKECDNARPWNEFTTALGAIHDKGNLNVLHSDEGLSRIDAKGLRQLNRALNNHDSWDVSVVIAYRWYFEWIASFYNEIYEAAGHWPELKKWPGRHGGVAIPAFGDFLDIVLRGDVSSLDSSREQFINTVHIVQGDNAFYHPSFVLREKFRRHFADVLIFDIHDFEGDLTANFLCRVLNVKHTCAAQITKSEMEQVKSRNLSVDLHYDILVVAAYEAGYLLNQNLKRMDVVAKAKDRQENLGFSAKDFPMKCLFPSQEEKLLKLSIKYERDIFPERFQNDHDAKKREDALKNGFAKSIAKNKFCSIDATKVLNDEGWKLFFKAL
;
A
#
# COMPACT_ATOMS: atom_id res chain seq x y z
N MET A 1 12.76 62.30 -28.91
CA MET A 1 12.27 61.88 -27.57
C MET A 1 11.76 60.42 -27.45
N LYS A 2 11.77 59.56 -28.48
CA LYS A 2 11.26 58.17 -28.39
C LYS A 2 12.24 57.09 -27.86
N LYS A 3 13.56 57.35 -27.80
CA LYS A 3 14.56 56.34 -27.36
C LYS A 3 14.71 56.19 -25.84
N LYS A 4 14.31 57.18 -25.04
CA LYS A 4 14.43 57.12 -23.56
C LYS A 4 13.48 56.13 -22.90
N ASN A 5 12.35 55.82 -23.55
CA ASN A 5 11.30 54.98 -22.98
C ASN A 5 11.58 53.47 -23.11
N HIS A 6 12.50 53.07 -24.01
CA HIS A 6 12.83 51.66 -24.22
C HIS A 6 13.80 51.13 -23.16
N TYR A 7 14.77 51.95 -22.74
CA TYR A 7 15.74 51.58 -21.71
C TYR A 7 15.11 51.41 -20.32
N GLN A 8 14.11 52.22 -19.97
CA GLN A 8 13.41 52.07 -18.70
C GLN A 8 12.59 50.77 -18.63
N LYS A 9 11.96 50.36 -19.74
CA LYS A 9 11.21 49.09 -19.78
C LYS A 9 12.13 47.88 -19.70
N SER A 10 13.26 47.88 -20.40
CA SER A 10 14.24 46.79 -20.34
C SER A 10 14.88 46.67 -18.95
N LEU A 11 15.14 47.77 -18.26
CA LEU A 11 15.71 47.76 -16.91
C LEU A 11 14.72 47.20 -15.88
N VAL A 12 13.44 47.54 -15.98
CA VAL A 12 12.39 46.99 -15.10
C VAL A 12 12.24 45.48 -15.29
N ILE A 13 12.28 44.99 -16.54
CA ILE A 13 12.19 43.55 -16.82
C ILE A 13 13.41 42.81 -16.25
N LEU A 14 14.62 43.38 -16.37
CA LEU A 14 15.83 42.78 -15.81
C LEU A 14 15.81 42.72 -14.28
N LEU A 15 15.33 43.78 -13.62
CA LEU A 15 15.19 43.81 -12.16
C LEU A 15 14.15 42.80 -11.65
N LEU A 16 13.03 42.65 -12.35
CA LEU A 16 12.00 41.65 -12.03
C LEU A 16 12.53 40.22 -12.22
N ALA A 17 13.26 39.96 -13.31
CA ALA A 17 13.87 38.66 -13.55
C ALA A 17 14.93 38.30 -12.50
N SER A 18 15.78 39.26 -12.09
CA SER A 18 16.76 39.05 -11.02
C SER A 18 16.10 38.83 -9.66
N GLY A 19 14.99 39.52 -9.38
CA GLY A 19 14.22 39.31 -8.15
C GLY A 19 13.59 37.93 -8.09
N LEU A 20 13.01 37.46 -9.20
CA LEU A 20 12.42 36.11 -9.29
C LEU A 20 13.47 35.00 -9.11
N PHE A 21 14.66 35.19 -9.71
CA PHE A 21 15.77 34.25 -9.59
C PHE A 21 16.35 34.23 -8.16
N ALA A 22 16.55 35.41 -7.55
CA ALA A 22 17.01 35.49 -6.16
C ALA A 22 15.98 34.87 -5.20
N TYR A 23 14.69 35.09 -5.41
CA TYR A 23 13.62 34.48 -4.60
C TYR A 23 13.59 32.96 -4.73
N THR A 24 13.71 32.41 -5.95
CA THR A 24 13.74 30.96 -6.17
C THR A 24 14.98 30.30 -5.59
N VAL A 25 16.16 30.92 -5.71
CA VAL A 25 17.39 30.42 -5.08
C VAL A 25 17.32 30.50 -3.55
N PHE A 26 16.82 31.60 -3.00
CA PHE A 26 16.67 31.74 -1.55
C PHE A 26 15.66 30.74 -0.98
N TYR A 27 14.52 30.56 -1.67
CA TYR A 27 13.51 29.57 -1.28
C TYR A 27 14.06 28.13 -1.33
N ALA A 28 14.81 27.78 -2.38
CA ALA A 28 15.46 26.48 -2.48
C ALA A 28 16.51 26.23 -1.37
N LEU A 29 17.30 27.26 -1.03
CA LEU A 29 18.31 27.17 0.04
C LEU A 29 17.67 27.06 1.43
N THR A 30 16.63 27.85 1.72
CA THR A 30 15.91 27.76 2.99
C THR A 30 15.16 26.44 3.13
N TYR A 31 14.59 25.92 2.04
CA TYR A 31 13.90 24.63 2.03
C TYR A 31 14.87 23.47 2.29
N HIS A 32 16.07 23.51 1.68
CA HIS A 32 17.11 22.51 1.93
C HIS A 32 17.66 22.59 3.38
N GLN A 33 17.74 23.78 3.96
CA GLN A 33 18.08 23.96 5.38
C GLN A 33 16.99 23.46 6.33
N SER A 34 15.70 23.67 6.04
CA SER A 34 14.62 23.12 6.88
C SER A 34 14.57 21.59 6.84
N TYR A 35 14.88 21.00 5.69
CA TYR A 35 14.92 19.54 5.52
C TYR A 35 16.11 18.89 6.26
N THR A 36 17.27 19.57 6.29
CA THR A 36 18.47 19.09 7.02
C THR A 36 18.43 19.42 8.52
N ALA A 37 17.85 20.56 8.93
CA ALA A 37 17.70 20.92 10.33
C ALA A 37 16.68 20.06 11.07
N GLY A 38 15.62 19.59 10.40
CA GLY A 38 14.69 18.59 10.94
C GLY A 38 15.30 17.19 11.09
N TYR A 39 16.40 16.91 10.38
CA TYR A 39 17.14 15.65 10.43
C TYR A 39 18.27 15.67 11.47
N ASN A 40 18.93 16.82 11.66
CA ASN A 40 20.08 16.93 12.58
C ASN A 40 19.71 17.23 14.04
N ASN A 41 18.51 17.77 14.33
CA ASN A 41 18.11 18.09 15.71
C ASN A 41 17.63 16.89 16.55
N SER A 42 17.68 15.65 16.02
CA SER A 42 17.44 14.42 16.79
C SER A 42 18.69 13.54 16.97
N MET A 43 19.88 14.00 16.58
CA MET A 43 21.16 13.38 16.92
C MET A 43 21.88 14.23 17.97
N GLN A 44 21.29 14.31 19.16
CA GLN A 44 22.04 14.69 20.34
C GLN A 44 22.87 13.45 20.73
N GLN A 45 24.19 13.61 20.71
CA GLN A 45 25.17 12.56 20.99
C GLN A 45 25.00 12.06 22.44
N ASP A 46 24.47 10.84 22.59
CA ASP A 46 24.64 10.09 23.83
C ASP A 46 26.10 9.62 23.92
N GLU A 47 26.74 9.93 25.04
CA GLU A 47 28.10 9.48 25.39
C GLU A 47 28.25 7.95 25.26
N PRO A 48 29.43 7.46 24.86
CA PRO A 48 29.71 6.03 24.85
C PRO A 48 29.76 5.49 26.29
N GLN A 49 28.66 4.87 26.73
CA GLN A 49 28.66 4.12 27.97
C GLN A 49 29.56 2.89 27.84
N THR A 50 30.66 2.89 28.59
CA THR A 50 31.54 1.73 28.79
C THR A 50 30.75 0.52 29.27
N ILE A 51 30.61 -0.47 28.39
CA ILE A 51 29.96 -1.75 28.64
C ILE A 51 30.78 -2.53 29.67
N ARG A 52 30.30 -2.60 30.91
CA ARG A 52 30.73 -3.62 31.87
C ARG A 52 30.14 -4.96 31.41
N LEU A 53 31.00 -5.86 30.93
CA LEU A 53 30.65 -7.24 30.59
C LEU A 53 30.20 -7.99 31.85
N ASN A 54 28.89 -7.97 32.07
CA ASN A 54 28.24 -8.75 33.11
C ASN A 54 27.94 -10.13 32.51
N THR A 55 28.71 -11.14 32.88
CA THR A 55 28.58 -12.55 32.46
C THR A 55 27.36 -13.22 33.12
N ARG A 56 26.17 -12.63 32.96
CA ARG A 56 24.91 -13.38 33.03
C ARG A 56 24.73 -14.02 31.67
N THR A 57 24.50 -15.33 31.64
CA THR A 57 23.93 -16.04 30.49
C THR A 57 22.69 -15.26 30.02
N GLN A 58 22.85 -14.43 28.99
CA GLN A 58 21.77 -13.60 28.46
C GLN A 58 20.71 -14.53 27.89
N GLN A 59 19.66 -14.74 28.68
CA GLN A 59 18.47 -15.44 28.22
C GLN A 59 17.98 -14.68 26.99
N LYS A 60 18.00 -15.35 25.82
CA LYS A 60 17.64 -14.72 24.57
C LYS A 60 16.17 -14.28 24.66
N ARG A 61 15.95 -12.97 24.51
CA ARG A 61 14.62 -12.37 24.53
C ARG A 61 13.77 -12.99 23.41
N PRO A 62 12.48 -13.23 23.63
CA PRO A 62 11.57 -13.66 22.58
C PRO A 62 11.41 -12.54 21.55
N ARG A 63 11.20 -12.90 20.28
CA ARG A 63 11.01 -11.91 19.22
C ARG A 63 9.58 -11.41 19.18
N PHE A 64 9.43 -10.11 18.96
CA PHE A 64 8.16 -9.49 18.61
C PHE A 64 8.26 -8.85 17.22
N ILE A 65 7.57 -9.42 16.25
CA ILE A 65 7.63 -8.97 14.86
C ILE A 65 6.37 -8.16 14.56
N LEU A 66 6.53 -6.87 14.34
CA LEU A 66 5.48 -6.00 13.82
C LEU A 66 5.51 -6.07 12.29
N HIS A 67 4.39 -6.44 11.67
CA HIS A 67 4.22 -6.36 10.22
C HIS A 67 3.15 -5.31 9.90
N PRO A 68 3.50 -4.01 9.88
CA PRO A 68 2.60 -2.97 9.43
C PRO A 68 2.54 -3.03 7.91
N GLY A 69 1.47 -3.63 7.39
CA GLY A 69 1.34 -3.87 5.96
C GLY A 69 0.88 -2.63 5.20
N PRO A 70 1.70 -2.04 4.29
CA PRO A 70 1.21 -0.96 3.45
C PRO A 70 0.08 -1.43 2.54
N HIS A 71 -0.82 -0.52 2.20
CA HIS A 71 -1.96 -0.85 1.36
C HIS A 71 -1.52 -1.39 -0.02
N LYS A 72 -2.12 -2.50 -0.48
CA LYS A 72 -1.82 -3.22 -1.74
C LYS A 72 -0.38 -3.74 -1.91
N THR A 73 0.33 -4.08 -0.83
CA THR A 73 1.63 -4.77 -0.92
C THR A 73 1.56 -6.28 -0.64
N GLY A 74 0.36 -6.86 -0.60
CA GLY A 74 0.17 -8.31 -0.37
C GLY A 74 -0.08 -8.72 1.08
N THR A 75 -0.28 -7.75 1.98
CA THR A 75 -0.51 -8.00 3.41
C THR A 75 -1.73 -8.88 3.68
N THR A 76 -2.86 -8.63 3.02
CA THR A 76 -4.07 -9.47 3.18
C THR A 76 -3.79 -10.93 2.82
N THR A 77 -3.02 -11.20 1.76
CA THR A 77 -2.62 -12.57 1.38
C THR A 77 -1.81 -13.23 2.49
N ILE A 78 -0.75 -12.54 2.97
CA ILE A 78 0.08 -13.04 4.08
C ILE A 78 -0.77 -13.29 5.33
N GLN A 79 -1.67 -12.36 5.68
CA GLN A 79 -2.55 -12.49 6.85
C GLN A 79 -3.49 -13.70 6.75
N CYS A 80 -4.08 -13.94 5.57
CA CYS A 80 -4.96 -15.09 5.36
C CYS A 80 -4.22 -16.41 5.50
N ASP A 81 -3.05 -16.51 4.88
CA ASP A 81 -2.32 -17.76 4.93
C ASP A 81 -1.75 -18.00 6.34
N LEU A 82 -1.31 -16.95 7.05
CA LEU A 82 -0.89 -17.06 8.45
C LEU A 82 -2.04 -17.47 9.38
N GLU A 83 -3.27 -17.00 9.12
CA GLU A 83 -4.46 -17.43 9.85
C GLU A 83 -4.70 -18.94 9.68
N ASP A 84 -4.52 -19.46 8.46
CA ASP A 84 -4.64 -20.89 8.17
C ASP A 84 -3.50 -21.73 8.81
N LEU A 85 -2.33 -21.12 9.05
CA LEU A 85 -1.12 -21.77 9.57
C LEU A 85 -0.89 -21.61 11.08
N MET A 86 -1.81 -20.96 11.81
CA MET A 86 -1.62 -20.63 13.23
C MET A 86 -1.27 -21.82 14.13
N GLU A 87 -1.93 -22.97 13.92
CA GLU A 87 -1.67 -24.17 14.74
C GLU A 87 -0.25 -24.69 14.54
N ASP A 88 0.23 -24.70 13.30
CA ASP A 88 1.57 -25.17 12.96
C ASP A 88 2.65 -24.21 13.47
N LEU A 89 2.42 -22.90 13.33
CA LEU A 89 3.33 -21.85 13.83
C LEU A 89 3.56 -21.96 15.34
N VAL A 90 2.49 -22.19 16.11
CA VAL A 90 2.61 -22.35 17.56
C VAL A 90 3.23 -23.69 17.91
N ARG A 91 2.76 -24.78 17.29
CA ARG A 91 3.18 -26.14 17.66
C ARG A 91 4.63 -26.45 17.29
N TYR A 92 5.06 -26.05 16.09
CA TYR A 92 6.35 -26.49 15.54
C TYR A 92 7.40 -25.39 15.52
N ASP A 93 7.00 -24.12 15.52
CA ASP A 93 7.93 -22.99 15.38
C ASP A 93 7.89 -21.98 16.54
N SER A 94 7.12 -22.27 17.61
CA SER A 94 7.03 -21.44 18.82
C SER A 94 6.70 -19.96 18.51
N LEU A 95 5.83 -19.73 17.52
CA LEU A 95 5.42 -18.41 17.05
C LEU A 95 3.90 -18.26 17.18
N VAL A 96 3.45 -17.24 17.92
CA VAL A 96 2.05 -16.84 17.99
C VAL A 96 1.77 -15.81 16.91
N TYR A 97 0.83 -16.09 16.03
CA TYR A 97 0.29 -15.09 15.12
C TYR A 97 -0.85 -14.32 15.79
N SER A 98 -0.75 -12.98 15.76
CA SER A 98 -1.74 -12.05 16.26
C SER A 98 -2.06 -11.05 15.16
N GLY A 99 -3.13 -11.23 14.41
CA GLY A 99 -3.44 -10.34 13.28
C GLY A 99 -4.92 -10.21 13.01
N LYS A 100 -5.25 -9.46 11.97
CA LYS A 100 -6.65 -9.26 11.57
C LYS A 100 -7.18 -10.53 10.88
N TYR A 101 -8.22 -11.13 11.48
CA TYR A 101 -8.96 -12.27 10.93
C TYR A 101 -9.93 -11.80 9.84
N GLN A 102 -9.41 -11.47 8.65
CA GLN A 102 -10.22 -10.93 7.55
C GLN A 102 -10.76 -12.02 6.62
N CYS A 103 -10.26 -13.23 6.75
CA CYS A 103 -10.41 -14.21 5.70
C CYS A 103 -11.70 -14.97 6.00
N GLN A 104 -12.72 -14.72 5.17
CA GLN A 104 -14.09 -15.20 5.36
C GLN A 104 -14.20 -16.73 5.52
N ARG A 105 -13.11 -17.46 5.27
CA ARG A 105 -13.13 -18.90 5.14
C ARG A 105 -13.65 -19.62 6.36
N ARG A 106 -13.37 -19.28 7.64
CA ARG A 106 -13.93 -20.08 8.74
C ARG A 106 -14.10 -19.34 10.09
N LYS A 107 -15.27 -18.73 10.30
CA LYS A 107 -15.80 -18.47 11.66
C LYS A 107 -15.78 -19.73 12.55
N ALA A 108 -15.91 -20.91 11.94
CA ALA A 108 -15.86 -22.21 12.62
C ALA A 108 -14.45 -22.63 13.11
N GLN A 109 -13.36 -22.23 12.43
CA GLN A 109 -11.98 -22.54 12.87
C GLN A 109 -11.56 -21.64 14.03
N LEU A 110 -11.97 -20.38 14.03
CA LEU A 110 -11.81 -19.48 15.18
C LEU A 110 -12.46 -20.05 16.44
N GLN A 111 -13.64 -20.67 16.31
CA GLN A 111 -14.32 -21.32 17.42
C GLN A 111 -13.62 -22.62 17.87
N TYR A 112 -13.08 -23.40 16.93
CA TYR A 112 -12.26 -24.58 17.22
C TYR A 112 -10.93 -24.22 17.92
N ALA A 113 -10.22 -23.20 17.44
CA ALA A 113 -8.98 -22.71 18.04
C ALA A 113 -9.22 -22.18 19.47
N LYS A 114 -10.31 -21.42 19.68
CA LYS A 114 -10.75 -20.99 21.01
C LYS A 114 -10.96 -22.16 21.96
N ASN A 115 -11.57 -23.25 21.48
CA ASN A 115 -11.96 -24.39 22.31
C ASN A 115 -10.80 -25.36 22.60
N LYS A 116 -9.91 -25.64 21.63
CA LYS A 116 -8.88 -26.70 21.75
C LYS A 116 -7.64 -26.26 22.53
N PHE A 117 -7.28 -24.99 22.43
CA PHE A 117 -6.04 -24.48 23.02
C PHE A 117 -6.27 -23.64 24.27
N GLN A 118 -7.53 -23.47 24.69
CA GLN A 118 -7.92 -22.45 25.68
C GLN A 118 -7.18 -21.14 25.39
N PHE A 119 -7.18 -20.65 24.14
CA PHE A 119 -6.33 -19.54 23.70
C PHE A 119 -6.81 -18.20 24.30
N PRO A 120 -6.14 -17.59 25.31
CA PRO A 120 -6.37 -16.18 25.66
C PRO A 120 -5.68 -15.22 24.69
N TYR A 121 -4.94 -15.70 23.67
CA TYR A 121 -4.15 -14.87 22.76
C TYR A 121 -4.94 -14.28 21.60
N TYR A 122 -6.26 -14.19 21.75
CA TYR A 122 -7.00 -13.15 21.05
C TYR A 122 -6.57 -11.82 21.69
N MET A 123 -5.50 -11.22 21.18
CA MET A 123 -5.35 -9.78 21.37
C MET A 123 -6.63 -9.19 20.84
N PRO A 124 -7.41 -8.46 21.66
CA PRO A 124 -8.69 -7.94 21.23
C PRO A 124 -8.49 -7.29 19.86
N GLY A 125 -9.21 -7.78 18.84
CA GLY A 125 -9.30 -7.09 17.54
C GLY A 125 -9.83 -5.65 17.64
N ASN A 126 -10.13 -5.27 18.88
CA ASN A 126 -10.47 -3.98 19.46
C ASN A 126 -9.24 -3.22 19.98
N MET A 127 -8.02 -3.47 19.52
CA MET A 127 -6.98 -2.43 19.56
C MET A 127 -7.36 -1.32 18.59
N VAL A 128 -8.46 -0.65 18.92
CA VAL A 128 -9.03 0.51 18.25
C VAL A 128 -7.94 1.57 18.07
N CYS A 129 -6.98 1.61 19.00
CA CYS A 129 -5.80 2.47 18.96
C CYS A 129 -4.76 2.19 17.89
N LEU A 130 -4.71 0.97 17.38
CA LEU A 130 -3.85 0.64 16.26
C LEU A 130 -4.61 0.75 14.93
N ARG A 131 -5.95 0.81 14.94
CA ARG A 131 -6.79 0.78 13.74
C ARG A 131 -7.35 2.14 13.34
N ASP A 132 -7.61 3.03 14.29
CA ASP A 132 -8.39 4.23 14.03
C ASP A 132 -7.76 5.47 14.70
N THR A 133 -7.18 6.35 13.88
CA THR A 133 -6.63 7.64 14.30
C THR A 133 -7.69 8.58 14.86
N PHE A 134 -8.98 8.27 14.68
CA PHE A 134 -10.09 9.13 15.12
C PHE A 134 -10.62 8.80 16.50
N VAL A 135 -10.11 7.75 17.14
CA VAL A 135 -10.63 7.32 18.45
C VAL A 135 -9.82 7.96 19.57
N LYS A 136 -10.42 8.98 20.21
CA LYS A 136 -9.91 9.64 21.43
C LYS A 136 -9.62 8.68 22.60
N GLU A 137 -10.12 7.44 22.53
CA GLU A 137 -9.99 6.44 23.60
C GLU A 137 -8.57 5.91 23.77
N CYS A 138 -7.63 6.27 22.90
CA CYS A 138 -6.23 5.82 22.96
C CYS A 138 -5.34 6.60 23.92
N ASP A 139 -5.94 7.63 24.49
CA ASP A 139 -5.42 8.34 25.64
C ASP A 139 -5.71 7.57 26.94
N ASN A 140 -6.65 6.62 26.90
CA ASN A 140 -6.93 5.76 28.04
C ASN A 140 -5.84 4.70 28.17
N ALA A 141 -5.39 4.46 29.40
CA ALA A 141 -4.42 3.40 29.69
C ALA A 141 -4.98 1.99 29.42
N ARG A 142 -6.31 1.83 29.35
CA ARG A 142 -6.96 0.52 29.30
C ARG A 142 -6.58 -0.33 28.06
N PRO A 143 -6.70 0.13 26.80
CA PRO A 143 -6.34 -0.71 25.65
C PRO A 143 -4.87 -1.14 25.67
N TRP A 144 -3.98 -0.25 26.11
CA TRP A 144 -2.56 -0.55 26.26
C TRP A 144 -2.28 -1.53 27.40
N ASN A 145 -2.99 -1.41 28.52
CA ASN A 145 -2.88 -2.36 29.63
C ASN A 145 -3.38 -3.75 29.23
N GLU A 146 -4.49 -3.82 28.47
CA GLU A 146 -4.99 -5.09 27.91
C GLU A 146 -3.96 -5.70 26.95
N PHE A 147 -3.36 -4.89 26.08
CA PHE A 147 -2.27 -5.32 25.18
C PHE A 147 -1.05 -5.85 25.95
N THR A 148 -0.53 -5.09 26.92
CA THR A 148 0.64 -5.53 27.71
C THR A 148 0.32 -6.74 28.58
N THR A 149 -0.91 -6.85 29.10
CA THR A 149 -1.34 -8.04 29.87
C THR A 149 -1.38 -9.27 28.98
N ALA A 150 -1.90 -9.15 27.75
CA ALA A 150 -1.89 -10.23 26.78
C ALA A 150 -0.46 -10.66 26.38
N LEU A 151 0.46 -9.70 26.21
CA LEU A 151 1.87 -9.99 25.97
C LEU A 151 2.53 -10.71 27.14
N GLY A 152 2.29 -10.24 28.38
CA GLY A 152 2.79 -10.89 29.58
C GLY A 152 2.33 -12.35 29.67
N ALA A 153 1.05 -12.61 29.38
CA ALA A 153 0.53 -13.96 29.33
C ALA A 153 1.23 -14.84 28.26
N ILE A 154 1.56 -14.30 27.08
CA ILE A 154 2.31 -15.03 26.04
C ILE A 154 3.71 -15.38 26.54
N HIS A 155 4.39 -14.38 27.11
CA HIS A 155 5.73 -14.51 27.65
C HIS A 155 5.79 -15.60 28.75
N ASP A 156 4.83 -15.56 29.69
CA ASP A 156 4.78 -16.47 30.84
C ASP A 156 4.53 -17.94 30.47
N LYS A 157 3.91 -18.23 29.31
CA LYS A 157 3.61 -19.60 28.87
C LYS A 157 4.75 -20.33 28.15
N GLY A 158 5.95 -19.74 28.10
CA GLY A 158 7.12 -20.43 27.54
C GLY A 158 7.94 -19.61 26.57
N ASN A 159 7.97 -18.28 26.73
CA ASN A 159 8.85 -17.40 25.97
C ASN A 159 8.62 -17.50 24.44
N LEU A 160 7.36 -17.58 24.03
CA LEU A 160 6.97 -17.70 22.62
C LEU A 160 7.26 -16.39 21.86
N ASN A 161 7.66 -16.53 20.59
CA ASN A 161 7.74 -15.38 19.70
C ASN A 161 6.33 -14.91 19.32
N VAL A 162 6.19 -13.64 18.94
CA VAL A 162 4.93 -13.08 18.45
C VAL A 162 5.13 -12.42 17.10
N LEU A 163 4.22 -12.70 16.16
CA LEU A 163 4.06 -11.94 14.93
C LEU A 163 2.74 -11.18 15.01
N HIS A 164 2.80 -9.85 15.00
CA HIS A 164 1.63 -9.00 14.92
C HIS A 164 1.49 -8.35 13.54
N SER A 165 0.47 -8.74 12.76
CA SER A 165 0.25 -8.27 11.38
C SER A 165 -1.09 -7.57 11.28
N ASP A 166 -1.08 -6.25 11.04
CA ASP A 166 -2.29 -5.45 10.84
C ASP A 166 -2.01 -4.30 9.87
N GLU A 167 -2.88 -4.13 8.86
CA GLU A 167 -2.81 -3.02 7.90
C GLU A 167 -3.18 -1.68 8.58
N GLY A 168 -3.93 -1.72 9.69
CA GLY A 168 -4.25 -0.56 10.52
C GLY A 168 -2.99 0.14 11.06
N LEU A 169 -1.92 -0.61 11.31
CA LEU A 169 -0.63 -0.05 11.73
C LEU A 169 0.00 0.88 10.68
N SER A 170 -0.45 0.86 9.43
CA SER A 170 -0.02 1.88 8.45
C SER A 170 -0.51 3.29 8.85
N ARG A 171 -1.67 3.36 9.52
CA ARG A 171 -2.37 4.59 9.89
C ARG A 171 -2.05 5.11 11.29
N ILE A 172 -1.44 4.30 12.15
CA ILE A 172 -1.11 4.68 13.54
C ILE A 172 -0.37 6.04 13.60
N ASP A 173 -0.77 6.96 14.46
CA ASP A 173 -0.10 8.26 14.54
C ASP A 173 1.22 8.18 15.35
N ALA A 174 1.94 9.31 15.45
CA ALA A 174 3.19 9.36 16.22
C ALA A 174 2.98 9.10 17.72
N LYS A 175 1.80 9.38 18.27
CA LYS A 175 1.49 9.14 19.69
C LYS A 175 1.27 7.65 19.94
N GLY A 176 0.48 7.00 19.11
CA GLY A 176 0.26 5.56 19.11
C GLY A 176 1.56 4.79 18.93
N LEU A 177 2.46 5.24 18.04
CA LEU A 177 3.79 4.62 17.89
C LEU A 177 4.64 4.74 19.15
N ARG A 178 4.64 5.89 19.83
CA ARG A 178 5.33 6.04 21.11
C ARG A 178 4.76 5.12 22.18
N GLN A 179 3.44 4.97 22.23
CA GLN A 179 2.78 4.07 23.19
C GLN A 179 3.08 2.59 22.86
N LEU A 180 3.02 2.20 21.59
CA LEU A 180 3.39 0.86 21.13
C LEU A 180 4.84 0.54 21.45
N ASN A 181 5.75 1.47 21.15
CA ASN A 181 7.17 1.33 21.45
C ASN A 181 7.42 1.17 22.96
N ARG A 182 6.74 1.98 23.79
CA ARG A 182 6.79 1.83 25.25
C ARG A 182 6.24 0.47 25.69
N ALA A 183 5.10 0.04 25.18
CA ALA A 183 4.49 -1.23 25.56
C ALA A 183 5.38 -2.44 25.23
N LEU A 184 6.10 -2.39 24.11
CA LEU A 184 6.99 -3.48 23.67
C LEU A 184 8.38 -3.44 24.32
N ASN A 185 8.92 -2.25 24.60
CA ASN A 185 10.24 -2.10 25.21
C ASN A 185 10.22 -1.96 26.74
N ASN A 186 9.05 -1.71 27.34
CA ASN A 186 8.93 -1.73 28.80
C ASN A 186 9.33 -3.11 29.30
N HIS A 187 10.31 -3.12 30.21
CA HIS A 187 10.90 -4.32 30.81
C HIS A 187 11.81 -5.16 29.92
N ASP A 188 12.31 -4.61 28.80
CA ASP A 188 13.34 -5.31 28.02
C ASP A 188 12.90 -6.73 27.60
N SER A 189 11.58 -6.93 27.48
CA SER A 189 10.97 -8.26 27.40
C SER A 189 10.92 -8.83 25.98
N TRP A 190 11.14 -7.99 24.97
CA TRP A 190 11.02 -8.38 23.57
C TRP A 190 12.22 -7.88 22.75
N ASP A 191 12.62 -8.71 21.79
CA ASP A 191 13.47 -8.32 20.68
C ASP A 191 12.56 -7.90 19.52
N VAL A 192 12.39 -6.59 19.31
CA VAL A 192 11.35 -6.04 18.44
C VAL A 192 11.90 -5.74 17.05
N SER A 193 11.31 -6.36 16.02
CA SER A 193 11.58 -6.07 14.62
C SER A 193 10.32 -5.57 13.93
N VAL A 194 10.44 -4.56 13.09
CA VAL A 194 9.37 -4.09 12.21
C VAL A 194 9.66 -4.57 10.80
N VAL A 195 8.72 -5.23 10.14
CA VAL A 195 8.87 -5.73 8.78
C VAL A 195 7.82 -5.07 7.89
N ILE A 196 8.27 -4.39 6.84
CA ILE A 196 7.40 -3.67 5.92
C ILE A 196 7.51 -4.33 4.55
N ALA A 197 6.41 -4.84 4.03
CA ALA A 197 6.37 -5.37 2.67
C ALA A 197 6.60 -4.26 1.65
N TYR A 198 7.41 -4.55 0.63
CA TYR A 198 7.69 -3.69 -0.51
C TYR A 198 7.28 -4.38 -1.81
N ARG A 199 6.63 -3.61 -2.68
CA ARG A 199 6.26 -4.01 -4.04
C ARG A 199 6.78 -2.92 -4.98
N TRP A 200 7.25 -3.22 -6.18
CA TRP A 200 7.66 -2.18 -7.12
C TRP A 200 6.56 -1.14 -7.35
N TYR A 201 6.94 0.13 -7.41
CA TYR A 201 5.99 1.24 -7.46
C TYR A 201 4.99 1.12 -8.62
N PHE A 202 5.44 0.73 -9.81
CA PHE A 202 4.54 0.56 -10.96
C PHE A 202 3.51 -0.56 -10.77
N GLU A 203 3.85 -1.64 -10.06
CA GLU A 203 2.88 -2.70 -9.76
C GLU A 203 1.92 -2.27 -8.67
N TRP A 204 2.46 -1.58 -7.67
CA TRP A 204 1.69 -1.05 -6.57
C TRP A 204 0.67 0.00 -7.04
N ILE A 205 1.05 0.98 -7.86
CA ILE A 205 0.16 2.07 -8.29
C ILE A 205 -1.00 1.55 -9.15
N ALA A 206 -0.77 0.52 -9.98
CA ALA A 206 -1.83 -0.17 -10.72
C ALA A 206 -2.80 -0.92 -9.79
N SER A 207 -2.26 -1.57 -8.75
CA SER A 207 -3.08 -2.24 -7.74
C SER A 207 -3.87 -1.23 -6.90
N PHE A 208 -3.27 -0.08 -6.59
CA PHE A 208 -3.88 1.01 -5.85
C PHE A 208 -5.01 1.68 -6.64
N TYR A 209 -4.81 1.95 -7.93
CA TYR A 209 -5.85 2.42 -8.84
C TYR A 209 -7.09 1.52 -8.79
N ASN A 210 -6.90 0.20 -8.92
CA ASN A 210 -8.02 -0.74 -8.88
C ASN A 210 -8.77 -0.68 -7.55
N GLU A 211 -8.06 -0.56 -6.43
CA GLU A 211 -8.68 -0.47 -5.10
C GLU A 211 -9.59 0.75 -4.95
N ILE A 212 -9.08 1.94 -5.28
CA ILE A 212 -9.82 3.19 -5.05
C ILE A 212 -11.03 3.34 -6.00
N TYR A 213 -11.10 2.49 -7.02
CA TYR A 213 -12.21 2.43 -7.98
C TYR A 213 -12.99 1.11 -7.92
N GLU A 214 -12.76 0.24 -6.94
CA GLU A 214 -13.52 -1.00 -6.78
C GLU A 214 -14.95 -0.69 -6.28
N ALA A 215 -15.94 -0.88 -7.16
CA ALA A 215 -17.35 -0.56 -6.89
C ALA A 215 -18.01 -1.48 -5.83
N ALA A 216 -17.43 -2.66 -5.56
CA ALA A 216 -18.03 -3.69 -4.72
C ALA A 216 -18.00 -3.36 -3.20
N GLY A 217 -17.03 -2.58 -2.72
CA GLY A 217 -16.75 -2.50 -1.28
C GLY A 217 -17.24 -1.24 -0.57
N HIS A 218 -16.78 -0.05 -1.00
CA HIS A 218 -16.67 1.07 -0.06
C HIS A 218 -17.15 2.44 -0.55
N TRP A 219 -17.46 2.61 -1.83
CA TRP A 219 -17.74 3.94 -2.42
C TRP A 219 -19.17 4.02 -2.96
N PRO A 220 -20.14 4.56 -2.20
CA PRO A 220 -21.53 4.73 -2.66
C PRO A 220 -21.64 5.52 -3.97
N GLU A 221 -20.68 6.39 -4.26
CA GLU A 221 -20.63 7.24 -5.46
C GLU A 221 -20.40 6.41 -6.73
N LEU A 222 -19.66 5.29 -6.64
CA LEU A 222 -19.48 4.37 -7.78
C LEU A 222 -20.73 3.58 -8.11
N LYS A 223 -21.70 3.52 -7.20
CA LYS A 223 -22.98 2.85 -7.43
C LYS A 223 -24.01 3.76 -8.09
N LYS A 224 -23.68 5.06 -8.22
CA LYS A 224 -24.55 6.09 -8.80
C LYS A 224 -24.04 6.51 -10.17
N TRP A 225 -24.95 7.01 -11.00
CA TRP A 225 -24.60 7.61 -12.28
C TRP A 225 -23.90 8.96 -12.09
N PRO A 226 -22.87 9.29 -12.89
CA PRO A 226 -22.27 10.61 -12.88
C PRO A 226 -23.27 11.74 -13.15
N GLY A 227 -22.93 12.95 -12.70
CA GLY A 227 -23.78 14.13 -12.86
C GLY A 227 -24.83 14.28 -11.75
N ARG A 228 -26.12 14.32 -12.11
CA ARG A 228 -27.21 14.77 -11.20
C ARG A 228 -27.40 13.91 -9.96
N HIS A 229 -26.87 12.69 -9.94
CA HIS A 229 -27.03 11.76 -8.82
C HIS A 229 -25.79 11.70 -7.91
N GLY A 230 -24.78 12.55 -8.13
CA GLY A 230 -23.56 12.59 -7.33
C GLY A 230 -22.72 11.31 -7.47
N GLY A 231 -22.87 10.58 -8.59
CA GLY A 231 -21.95 9.51 -8.94
C GLY A 231 -20.67 10.05 -9.56
N VAL A 232 -19.67 9.17 -9.67
CA VAL A 232 -18.35 9.52 -10.21
C VAL A 232 -17.95 8.56 -11.32
N ALA A 233 -17.37 9.10 -12.39
CA ALA A 233 -16.77 8.31 -13.46
C ALA A 233 -15.40 7.79 -13.03
N ILE A 234 -15.05 6.58 -13.46
CA ILE A 234 -13.70 6.03 -13.26
C ILE A 234 -12.82 6.57 -14.39
N PRO A 235 -11.77 7.35 -14.11
CA PRO A 235 -10.85 7.83 -15.14
C PRO A 235 -10.06 6.65 -15.73
N ALA A 236 -9.63 6.73 -16.99
CA ALA A 236 -8.68 5.74 -17.51
C ALA A 236 -7.37 5.79 -16.70
N PHE A 237 -6.64 4.67 -16.64
CA PHE A 237 -5.42 4.56 -15.85
C PHE A 237 -4.39 5.65 -16.17
N GLY A 238 -4.21 6.00 -17.44
CA GLY A 238 -3.30 7.10 -17.82
C GLY A 238 -3.73 8.47 -17.31
N ASP A 239 -5.03 8.74 -17.31
CA ASP A 239 -5.58 10.00 -16.82
C ASP A 239 -5.45 10.08 -15.27
N PHE A 240 -5.67 8.95 -14.57
CA PHE A 240 -5.36 8.80 -13.14
C PHE A 240 -3.87 9.00 -12.84
N LEU A 241 -2.99 8.39 -13.63
CA LEU A 241 -1.54 8.52 -13.44
C LEU A 241 -1.09 9.98 -13.59
N ASP A 242 -1.65 10.73 -14.53
CA ASP A 242 -1.32 12.16 -14.69
C ASP A 242 -1.76 13.00 -13.49
N ILE A 243 -2.87 12.66 -12.82
CA ILE A 243 -3.28 13.29 -11.56
C ILE A 243 -2.25 12.99 -10.47
N VAL A 244 -1.87 11.73 -10.32
CA VAL A 244 -0.87 11.25 -9.36
C VAL A 244 0.49 11.93 -9.57
N LEU A 245 0.99 11.96 -10.81
CA LEU A 245 2.29 12.53 -11.15
C LEU A 245 2.35 14.04 -11.00
N ARG A 246 1.21 14.74 -11.07
CA ARG A 246 1.12 16.18 -10.81
C ARG A 246 0.96 16.52 -9.33
N GLY A 247 0.67 15.53 -8.47
CA GLY A 247 0.31 15.75 -7.08
C GLY A 247 -1.04 16.48 -6.92
N ASP A 248 -1.91 16.43 -7.92
CA ASP A 248 -3.21 17.12 -7.88
C ASP A 248 -4.30 16.21 -7.30
N VAL A 249 -4.09 15.69 -6.09
CA VAL A 249 -5.10 14.80 -5.45
C VAL A 249 -6.43 15.49 -5.20
N SER A 250 -6.42 16.82 -5.10
CA SER A 250 -7.61 17.66 -5.01
C SER A 250 -8.51 17.57 -6.25
N SER A 251 -8.00 17.09 -7.38
CA SER A 251 -8.83 16.84 -8.56
C SER A 251 -9.64 15.55 -8.47
N LEU A 252 -9.39 14.71 -7.47
CA LEU A 252 -10.21 13.53 -7.17
C LEU A 252 -11.41 13.95 -6.30
N ASP A 253 -12.45 13.12 -6.24
CA ASP A 253 -13.54 13.39 -5.32
C ASP A 253 -13.09 13.26 -3.86
N SER A 254 -13.77 14.02 -2.98
CA SER A 254 -13.41 14.14 -1.55
C SER A 254 -13.22 12.81 -0.82
N SER A 255 -13.99 11.77 -1.16
CA SER A 255 -13.87 10.45 -0.55
C SER A 255 -12.54 9.78 -0.90
N ARG A 256 -12.08 9.92 -2.15
CA ARG A 256 -10.80 9.39 -2.61
C ARG A 256 -9.62 10.22 -2.14
N GLU A 257 -9.75 11.54 -2.14
CA GLU A 257 -8.76 12.43 -1.54
C GLU A 257 -8.54 12.07 -0.06
N GLN A 258 -9.63 11.91 0.70
CA GLN A 258 -9.57 11.49 2.10
C GLN A 258 -8.93 10.11 2.24
N PHE A 259 -9.29 9.16 1.38
CA PHE A 259 -8.68 7.82 1.41
C PHE A 259 -7.17 7.89 1.18
N ILE A 260 -6.73 8.58 0.13
CA ILE A 260 -5.31 8.78 -0.23
C ILE A 260 -4.54 9.44 0.92
N ASN A 261 -5.13 10.44 1.56
CA ASN A 261 -4.55 11.09 2.73
C ASN A 261 -4.45 10.13 3.93
N THR A 262 -5.44 9.25 4.11
CA THR A 262 -5.48 8.26 5.20
C THR A 262 -4.44 7.16 5.03
N VAL A 263 -4.15 6.74 3.80
CA VAL A 263 -3.07 5.77 3.53
C VAL A 263 -1.67 6.42 3.51
N HIS A 264 -1.58 7.71 3.85
CA HIS A 264 -0.34 8.50 4.00
C HIS A 264 0.59 8.46 2.78
N ILE A 265 0.04 8.30 1.58
CA ILE A 265 0.81 8.27 0.34
C ILE A 265 1.24 9.70 -0.06
N VAL A 266 0.50 10.70 0.40
CA VAL A 266 0.77 12.11 0.15
C VAL A 266 1.47 12.71 1.38
N GLN A 267 2.67 13.24 1.19
CA GLN A 267 3.40 14.02 2.20
C GLN A 267 3.88 15.35 1.61
N GLY A 268 3.78 16.43 2.39
CA GLY A 268 4.34 17.73 2.01
C GLY A 268 3.70 18.32 0.75
N ASP A 269 4.52 18.63 -0.26
CA ASP A 269 4.16 19.30 -1.52
C ASP A 269 3.34 18.42 -2.50
N ASN A 270 2.43 17.61 -1.96
CA ASN A 270 1.55 16.69 -2.68
C ASN A 270 2.22 15.59 -3.51
N ALA A 271 3.47 15.24 -3.22
CA ALA A 271 4.12 14.13 -3.92
C ALA A 271 3.57 12.77 -3.46
N PHE A 272 3.22 11.90 -4.43
CA PHE A 272 2.87 10.50 -4.17
C PHE A 272 4.12 9.67 -3.89
N TYR A 273 4.39 9.42 -2.61
CA TYR A 273 5.49 8.57 -2.18
C TYR A 273 5.12 7.09 -2.21
N HIS A 274 6.12 6.23 -2.41
CA HIS A 274 5.90 4.80 -2.19
C HIS A 274 5.48 4.56 -0.73
N PRO A 275 4.37 3.85 -0.44
CA PRO A 275 3.86 3.76 0.93
C PRO A 275 4.82 2.99 1.86
N SER A 276 5.54 1.98 1.36
CA SER A 276 6.58 1.30 2.15
C SER A 276 7.72 2.23 2.58
N PHE A 277 8.08 3.22 1.73
CA PHE A 277 9.08 4.23 2.10
C PHE A 277 8.56 5.08 3.24
N VAL A 278 7.36 5.67 3.09
CA VAL A 278 6.73 6.49 4.13
C VAL A 278 6.64 5.73 5.46
N LEU A 279 6.24 4.47 5.41
CA LEU A 279 6.06 3.65 6.60
C LEU A 279 7.40 3.32 7.28
N ARG A 280 8.46 3.03 6.50
CA ARG A 280 9.80 2.83 7.03
C ARG A 280 10.30 4.07 7.77
N GLU A 281 10.16 5.22 7.13
CA GLU A 281 10.56 6.52 7.69
C GLU A 281 9.82 6.85 8.99
N LYS A 282 8.55 6.44 9.07
CA LYS A 282 7.71 6.61 10.25
C LYS A 282 8.12 5.67 11.39
N PHE A 283 8.33 4.39 11.12
CA PHE A 283 8.66 3.40 12.16
C PHE A 283 10.12 3.49 12.65
N ARG A 284 11.09 3.84 11.80
CA ARG A 284 12.51 3.95 12.18
C ARG A 284 12.80 5.03 13.22
N ARG A 285 11.86 5.97 13.43
CA ARG A 285 11.92 6.98 14.49
C ARG A 285 11.62 6.42 15.88
N HIS A 286 11.05 5.22 15.95
CA HIS A 286 10.59 4.60 17.19
C HIS A 286 11.23 3.24 17.44
N PHE A 287 11.55 2.49 16.38
CA PHE A 287 12.12 1.15 16.45
C PHE A 287 13.49 1.13 15.78
N ALA A 288 14.46 0.46 16.41
CA ALA A 288 15.82 0.35 15.89
C ALA A 288 15.92 -0.62 14.70
N ASP A 289 15.18 -1.72 14.74
CA ASP A 289 15.18 -2.74 13.69
C ASP A 289 13.92 -2.61 12.81
N VAL A 290 14.10 -2.00 11.64
CA VAL A 290 13.06 -1.84 10.61
C VAL A 290 13.55 -2.42 9.30
N LEU A 291 12.98 -3.57 8.94
CA LEU A 291 13.30 -4.36 7.77
C LEU A 291 12.30 -4.12 6.65
N ILE A 292 12.80 -4.11 5.41
CA ILE A 292 11.95 -4.13 4.22
C ILE A 292 11.94 -5.54 3.64
N PHE A 293 10.75 -6.11 3.50
CA PHE A 293 10.52 -7.37 2.80
C PHE A 293 10.14 -7.09 1.35
N ASP A 294 11.11 -7.14 0.44
CA ASP A 294 10.84 -7.06 -0.99
C ASP A 294 10.27 -8.37 -1.52
N ILE A 295 9.04 -8.31 -2.03
CA ILE A 295 8.36 -9.48 -2.58
C ILE A 295 8.96 -9.97 -3.91
N HIS A 296 9.91 -9.22 -4.50
CA HIS A 296 10.55 -9.54 -5.78
C HIS A 296 11.94 -10.15 -5.64
N ASP A 297 12.53 -10.19 -4.43
CA ASP A 297 13.86 -10.77 -4.23
C ASP A 297 13.88 -12.29 -4.39
N PHE A 298 12.70 -12.92 -4.35
CA PHE A 298 12.54 -14.36 -4.39
C PHE A 298 11.41 -14.74 -5.35
N GLU A 299 11.63 -15.81 -6.11
CA GLU A 299 10.57 -16.43 -6.89
C GLU A 299 9.64 -17.25 -5.96
N GLY A 300 8.43 -17.56 -6.44
CA GLY A 300 7.50 -18.45 -5.75
C GLY A 300 6.42 -17.75 -4.93
N ASP A 301 5.86 -18.50 -3.97
CA ASP A 301 4.73 -18.06 -3.16
C ASP A 301 5.12 -16.95 -2.17
N LEU A 302 4.28 -15.91 -2.09
CA LEU A 302 4.51 -14.74 -1.24
C LEU A 302 4.59 -15.15 0.24
N THR A 303 3.67 -15.99 0.68
CA THR A 303 3.60 -16.42 2.08
C THR A 303 4.74 -17.35 2.43
N ALA A 304 5.08 -18.31 1.56
CA ALA A 304 6.27 -19.14 1.73
C ALA A 304 7.52 -18.27 1.92
N ASN A 305 7.74 -17.28 1.04
CA ASN A 305 8.89 -16.38 1.17
C ASN A 305 8.87 -15.59 2.48
N PHE A 306 7.71 -15.11 2.93
CA PHE A 306 7.57 -14.44 4.21
C PHE A 306 7.91 -15.37 5.40
N LEU A 307 7.35 -16.57 5.44
CA LEU A 307 7.62 -17.59 6.48
C LEU A 307 9.11 -17.94 6.53
N CYS A 308 9.72 -18.23 5.38
CA CYS A 308 11.07 -18.76 5.30
C CYS A 308 12.14 -17.68 5.52
N ARG A 309 11.95 -16.46 5.00
CA ARG A 309 12.99 -15.42 5.00
C ARG A 309 12.83 -14.40 6.11
N VAL A 310 11.59 -13.99 6.38
CA VAL A 310 11.31 -12.99 7.42
C VAL A 310 11.18 -13.67 8.77
N LEU A 311 10.27 -14.64 8.86
CA LEU A 311 9.97 -15.28 10.14
C LEU A 311 11.00 -16.36 10.49
N ASN A 312 11.65 -16.96 9.50
CA ASN A 312 12.61 -18.06 9.67
C ASN A 312 12.00 -19.26 10.43
N VAL A 313 10.74 -19.58 10.13
CA VAL A 313 9.97 -20.69 10.75
C VAL A 313 10.12 -21.95 9.91
N LYS A 314 11.10 -22.79 10.23
CA LYS A 314 11.57 -23.87 9.34
C LYS A 314 10.49 -24.90 9.01
N HIS A 315 9.68 -25.30 10.00
CA HIS A 315 8.72 -26.39 9.80
C HIS A 315 7.52 -25.91 8.98
N THR A 316 6.89 -24.81 9.39
CA THR A 316 5.77 -24.23 8.65
C THR A 316 6.20 -23.76 7.25
N CYS A 317 7.42 -23.21 7.10
CA CYS A 317 8.00 -22.89 5.78
C CYS A 317 8.05 -24.13 4.86
N ALA A 318 8.61 -25.25 5.31
CA ALA A 318 8.74 -26.47 4.51
C ALA A 318 7.36 -27.07 4.13
N ALA A 319 6.40 -27.03 5.04
CA ALA A 319 5.03 -27.45 4.79
C ALA A 319 4.35 -26.57 3.73
N GLN A 320 4.52 -25.24 3.83
CA GLN A 320 3.92 -24.29 2.89
C GLN A 320 4.55 -24.40 1.49
N ILE A 321 5.86 -24.60 1.38
CA ILE A 321 6.52 -24.84 0.08
C ILE A 321 5.90 -26.07 -0.59
N THR A 322 5.87 -27.21 0.11
CA THR A 322 5.28 -28.45 -0.40
C THR A 322 3.84 -28.24 -0.87
N LYS A 323 3.03 -27.55 -0.05
CA LYS A 323 1.64 -27.23 -0.41
C LYS A 323 1.57 -26.37 -1.67
N SER A 324 2.37 -25.31 -1.77
CA SER A 324 2.36 -24.39 -2.92
C SER A 324 2.74 -25.08 -4.24
N GLU A 325 3.71 -26.01 -4.18
CA GLU A 325 4.15 -26.81 -5.32
C GLU A 325 3.06 -27.78 -5.79
N MET A 326 2.39 -28.42 -4.83
CA MET A 326 1.30 -29.36 -5.11
C MET A 326 0.04 -28.66 -5.62
N GLU A 327 -0.26 -27.49 -5.08
CA GLU A 327 -1.55 -26.85 -5.33
C GLU A 327 -1.57 -26.11 -6.65
N GLN A 328 -0.46 -25.51 -7.15
CA GLN A 328 -0.47 -24.56 -8.29
C GLN A 328 -1.77 -23.74 -8.38
N VAL A 329 -2.36 -23.41 -7.22
CA VAL A 329 -3.74 -22.94 -7.20
C VAL A 329 -3.64 -21.56 -7.80
N LYS A 330 -4.22 -21.41 -9.00
CA LYS A 330 -4.46 -20.10 -9.61
C LYS A 330 -5.17 -19.30 -8.54
N SER A 331 -4.43 -18.40 -7.87
CA SER A 331 -5.00 -17.47 -6.92
C SER A 331 -6.17 -16.83 -7.63
N ARG A 332 -7.39 -17.02 -7.12
CA ARG A 332 -8.55 -16.33 -7.68
C ARG A 332 -8.26 -14.85 -7.48
N ASN A 333 -7.87 -14.17 -8.55
CA ASN A 333 -7.65 -12.75 -8.50
C ASN A 333 -9.04 -12.14 -8.33
N LEU A 334 -9.39 -11.81 -7.09
CA LEU A 334 -10.69 -11.23 -6.74
C LEU A 334 -10.81 -9.78 -7.21
N SER A 335 -9.77 -9.23 -7.88
CA SER A 335 -9.79 -7.90 -8.47
C SER A 335 -10.99 -7.75 -9.41
N VAL A 336 -11.83 -6.77 -9.13
CA VAL A 336 -12.94 -6.39 -10.01
C VAL A 336 -12.38 -5.80 -11.30
N ASP A 337 -12.94 -6.23 -12.43
CA ASP A 337 -12.60 -5.66 -13.72
C ASP A 337 -13.35 -4.32 -13.91
N LEU A 338 -12.59 -3.22 -13.91
CA LEU A 338 -13.14 -1.87 -14.01
C LEU A 338 -13.60 -1.51 -15.44
N HIS A 339 -13.21 -2.28 -16.46
CA HIS A 339 -13.47 -1.93 -17.86
C HIS A 339 -14.96 -1.90 -18.19
N TYR A 340 -15.76 -2.84 -17.64
CA TYR A 340 -17.20 -2.84 -17.85
C TYR A 340 -17.88 -1.62 -17.25
N ASP A 341 -17.42 -1.14 -16.10
CA ASP A 341 -17.95 0.06 -15.47
C ASP A 341 -17.60 1.33 -16.27
N ILE A 342 -16.33 1.45 -16.70
CA ILE A 342 -15.88 2.55 -17.57
C ILE A 342 -16.72 2.59 -18.86
N LEU A 343 -16.99 1.43 -19.48
CA LEU A 343 -17.83 1.34 -20.68
C LEU A 343 -19.26 1.82 -20.44
N VAL A 344 -19.88 1.32 -19.37
CA VAL A 344 -21.28 1.61 -19.03
C VAL A 344 -21.47 3.08 -18.68
N VAL A 345 -20.54 3.67 -17.94
CA VAL A 345 -20.55 5.10 -17.65
C VAL A 345 -20.42 5.93 -18.93
N ALA A 346 -19.48 5.58 -19.81
CA ALA A 346 -19.32 6.28 -21.09
C ALA A 346 -20.59 6.20 -21.95
N ALA A 347 -21.28 5.04 -21.95
CA ALA A 347 -22.54 4.87 -22.66
C ALA A 347 -23.67 5.73 -22.09
N TYR A 348 -23.74 5.84 -20.76
CA TYR A 348 -24.68 6.71 -20.06
C TYR A 348 -24.44 8.19 -20.40
N GLU A 349 -23.19 8.65 -20.31
CA GLU A 349 -22.81 10.04 -20.61
C GLU A 349 -23.03 10.40 -22.09
N ALA A 350 -22.88 9.42 -23.00
CA ALA A 350 -23.20 9.57 -24.42
C ALA A 350 -24.70 9.54 -24.73
N GLY A 351 -25.57 9.33 -23.73
CA GLY A 351 -27.03 9.30 -23.90
C GLY A 351 -27.56 8.03 -24.59
N TYR A 352 -26.79 6.93 -24.58
CA TYR A 352 -27.24 5.66 -25.16
C TYR A 352 -28.13 4.86 -24.21
N LEU A 353 -28.10 5.13 -22.90
CA LEU A 353 -29.00 4.50 -21.93
C LEU A 353 -30.30 5.30 -21.83
N LEU A 354 -31.37 4.80 -22.47
CA LEU A 354 -32.68 5.49 -22.49
C LEU A 354 -33.38 5.43 -21.12
N ASN A 355 -33.27 4.29 -20.43
CA ASN A 355 -33.84 4.12 -19.10
C ASN A 355 -32.82 4.51 -18.00
N GLN A 356 -32.87 5.78 -17.59
CA GLN A 356 -31.99 6.30 -16.53
C GLN A 356 -32.32 5.78 -15.11
N ASN A 357 -33.43 5.06 -14.94
CA ASN A 357 -33.79 4.47 -13.64
C ASN A 357 -33.06 3.14 -13.36
N LEU A 358 -32.37 2.58 -14.36
CA LEU A 358 -31.56 1.38 -14.14
C LEU A 358 -30.42 1.69 -13.18
N LYS A 359 -30.13 0.76 -12.27
CA LYS A 359 -28.97 0.90 -11.39
C LYS A 359 -27.70 0.62 -12.18
N ARG A 360 -26.68 1.45 -11.98
CA ARG A 360 -25.37 1.33 -12.64
C ARG A 360 -24.82 -0.09 -12.59
N MET A 361 -24.81 -0.71 -11.42
CA MET A 361 -24.27 -2.08 -11.24
C MET A 361 -25.06 -3.15 -12.01
N ASP A 362 -26.37 -2.96 -12.20
CA ASP A 362 -27.19 -3.88 -12.99
C ASP A 362 -26.82 -3.77 -14.48
N VAL A 363 -26.55 -2.54 -14.96
CA VAL A 363 -26.09 -2.30 -16.34
C VAL A 363 -24.68 -2.84 -16.55
N VAL A 364 -23.77 -2.69 -15.57
CA VAL A 364 -22.43 -3.29 -15.59
C VAL A 364 -22.50 -4.81 -15.69
N ALA A 365 -23.37 -5.46 -14.90
CA ALA A 365 -23.58 -6.89 -14.99
C ALA A 365 -24.08 -7.32 -16.38
N LYS A 366 -25.08 -6.62 -16.94
CA LYS A 366 -25.58 -6.92 -18.30
C LYS A 366 -24.53 -6.72 -19.38
N ALA A 367 -23.70 -5.67 -19.29
CA ALA A 367 -22.62 -5.43 -20.25
C ALA A 367 -21.57 -6.53 -20.19
N LYS A 368 -21.22 -6.99 -18.99
CA LYS A 368 -20.35 -8.15 -18.78
C LYS A 368 -20.95 -9.42 -19.38
N ASP A 369 -22.21 -9.72 -19.06
CA ASP A 369 -22.91 -10.91 -19.56
C ASP A 369 -22.95 -10.92 -21.09
N ARG A 370 -23.20 -9.78 -21.73
CA ARG A 370 -23.15 -9.67 -23.19
C ARG A 370 -21.79 -10.04 -23.75
N GLN A 371 -20.71 -9.45 -23.23
CA GLN A 371 -19.35 -9.69 -23.71
C GLN A 371 -18.96 -11.17 -23.54
N GLU A 372 -19.25 -11.73 -22.37
CA GLU A 372 -18.92 -13.12 -22.04
C GLU A 372 -19.76 -14.13 -22.83
N ASN A 373 -21.03 -13.83 -23.11
CA ASN A 373 -21.88 -14.66 -23.98
C ASN A 373 -21.43 -14.65 -25.45
N LEU A 374 -20.67 -13.64 -25.88
CA LEU A 374 -20.02 -13.61 -27.20
C LEU A 374 -18.68 -14.37 -27.21
N GLY A 375 -18.29 -14.98 -26.09
CA GLY A 375 -17.03 -15.71 -25.95
C GLY A 375 -15.81 -14.80 -25.73
N PHE A 376 -16.02 -13.53 -25.42
CA PHE A 376 -14.97 -12.56 -25.16
C PHE A 376 -14.90 -12.18 -23.68
N SER A 377 -13.79 -11.58 -23.28
CA SER A 377 -13.56 -10.98 -21.98
C SER A 377 -13.38 -9.47 -22.12
N ALA A 378 -13.25 -8.77 -20.98
CA ALA A 378 -12.91 -7.36 -20.98
C ALA A 378 -11.52 -7.06 -21.58
N LYS A 379 -10.63 -8.07 -21.67
CA LYS A 379 -9.30 -7.90 -22.30
C LYS A 379 -9.37 -7.83 -23.83
N ASP A 380 -10.48 -8.23 -24.42
CA ASP A 380 -10.69 -8.24 -25.86
C ASP A 380 -11.24 -6.91 -26.38
N PHE A 381 -11.54 -5.96 -25.49
CA PHE A 381 -11.90 -4.61 -25.90
C PHE A 381 -10.70 -3.84 -26.49
N PRO A 382 -10.94 -2.87 -27.40
CA PRO A 382 -10.00 -1.81 -27.68
C PRO A 382 -9.52 -1.14 -26.39
N MET A 383 -8.21 -1.04 -26.22
CA MET A 383 -7.59 -0.48 -25.01
C MET A 383 -6.91 0.86 -25.29
N LYS A 384 -7.03 1.80 -24.34
CA LYS A 384 -6.24 3.02 -24.21
C LYS A 384 -5.15 2.77 -23.15
N CYS A 385 -3.91 2.62 -23.59
CA CYS A 385 -2.74 2.43 -22.75
C CYS A 385 -1.99 3.75 -22.49
N LEU A 386 -0.96 3.70 -21.65
CA LEU A 386 -0.08 4.84 -21.41
C LEU A 386 0.63 5.31 -22.69
N PHE A 387 0.89 6.61 -22.77
CA PHE A 387 1.81 7.14 -23.77
C PHE A 387 3.27 6.83 -23.39
N PRO A 388 4.20 6.74 -24.36
CA PRO A 388 5.61 6.48 -24.07
C PRO A 388 6.22 7.43 -23.01
N SER A 389 5.80 8.70 -23.00
CA SER A 389 6.25 9.69 -22.00
C SER A 389 5.72 9.40 -20.59
N GLN A 390 4.52 8.83 -20.46
CA GLN A 390 3.97 8.40 -19.17
C GLN A 390 4.65 7.12 -18.69
N GLU A 391 4.90 6.17 -19.59
CA GLU A 391 5.65 4.94 -19.29
C GLU A 391 7.05 5.28 -18.77
N GLU A 392 7.76 6.17 -19.45
CA GLU A 392 9.09 6.63 -19.04
C GLU A 392 9.07 7.30 -17.66
N LYS A 393 8.11 8.19 -17.40
CA LYS A 393 7.95 8.84 -16.09
C LYS A 393 7.67 7.82 -14.98
N LEU A 394 6.76 6.88 -15.21
CA LEU A 394 6.40 5.85 -14.23
C LEU A 394 7.59 4.92 -13.93
N LEU A 395 8.34 4.52 -14.96
CA LEU A 395 9.54 3.71 -14.80
C LEU A 395 10.63 4.47 -14.04
N LYS A 396 10.92 5.72 -14.41
CA LYS A 396 11.88 6.59 -13.71
C LYS A 396 11.52 6.75 -12.24
N LEU A 397 10.24 6.99 -11.93
CA LEU A 397 9.76 7.12 -10.56
C LEU A 397 9.89 5.80 -9.78
N SER A 398 9.63 4.67 -10.43
CA SER A 398 9.80 3.35 -9.83
C SER A 398 11.27 3.05 -9.48
N ILE A 399 12.20 3.35 -10.40
CA ILE A 399 13.65 3.22 -10.14
C ILE A 399 14.09 4.15 -9.01
N LYS A 400 13.57 5.39 -8.98
CA LYS A 400 13.86 6.32 -7.88
C LYS A 400 13.46 5.72 -6.53
N TYR A 401 12.23 5.23 -6.39
CA TYR A 401 11.78 4.66 -5.11
C TYR A 401 12.52 3.38 -4.72
N GLU A 402 12.91 2.56 -5.70
CA GLU A 402 13.76 1.40 -5.46
C GLU A 402 15.12 1.84 -4.85
N ARG A 403 15.75 2.89 -5.40
CA ARG A 403 17.00 3.46 -4.88
C ARG A 403 16.84 4.07 -3.49
N ASP A 404 15.73 4.78 -3.25
CA ASP A 404 15.44 5.42 -1.95
C ASP A 404 15.18 4.38 -0.84
N ILE A 405 14.62 3.22 -1.21
CA ILE A 405 14.30 2.15 -0.28
C ILE A 405 15.49 1.23 -0.04
N PHE A 406 16.32 0.95 -1.05
CA PHE A 406 17.45 0.04 -0.92
C PHE A 406 18.78 0.69 -1.35
N PRO A 407 19.20 1.81 -0.73
CA PRO A 407 20.41 2.52 -1.15
C PRO A 407 21.66 1.61 -1.16
N GLU A 408 21.73 0.62 -0.27
CA GLU A 408 22.79 -0.37 -0.19
C GLU A 408 22.91 -1.24 -1.45
N ARG A 409 21.80 -1.54 -2.13
CA ARG A 409 21.77 -2.33 -3.37
C ARG A 409 22.30 -1.57 -4.58
N PHE A 410 22.49 -0.25 -4.45
CA PHE A 410 22.97 0.64 -5.51
C PHE A 410 24.37 1.19 -5.23
N GLN A 411 25.08 0.69 -4.20
CA GLN A 411 26.42 1.18 -3.88
C GLN A 411 27.48 0.77 -4.89
N ASN A 412 27.31 -0.38 -5.56
CA ASN A 412 28.21 -0.84 -6.61
C ASN A 412 27.48 -0.91 -7.96
N ASP A 413 28.19 -0.58 -9.03
CA ASP A 413 27.61 -0.43 -10.37
C ASP A 413 27.03 -1.74 -10.91
N HIS A 414 27.61 -2.88 -10.54
CA HIS A 414 27.16 -4.19 -11.01
C HIS A 414 25.79 -4.56 -10.44
N ASP A 415 25.62 -4.48 -9.13
CA ASP A 415 24.37 -4.81 -8.45
C ASP A 415 23.30 -3.76 -8.74
N ALA A 416 23.68 -2.48 -8.81
CA ALA A 416 22.82 -1.40 -9.25
C ALA A 416 22.22 -1.71 -10.64
N LYS A 417 23.08 -2.06 -11.61
CA LYS A 417 22.64 -2.39 -12.97
C LYS A 417 21.76 -3.64 -13.00
N LYS A 418 22.16 -4.72 -12.31
CA LYS A 418 21.36 -5.95 -12.22
C LYS A 418 19.97 -5.67 -11.67
N ARG A 419 19.86 -4.82 -10.64
CA ARG A 419 18.59 -4.46 -10.01
C ARG A 419 17.73 -3.59 -10.92
N GLU A 420 18.32 -2.59 -11.58
CA GLU A 420 17.59 -1.79 -12.57
C GLU A 420 17.08 -2.63 -13.73
N ASP A 421 17.88 -3.56 -14.24
CA ASP A 421 17.49 -4.43 -15.34
C ASP A 421 16.34 -5.35 -14.91
N ALA A 422 16.36 -5.88 -13.68
CA ALA A 422 15.23 -6.64 -13.13
C ALA A 422 13.95 -5.80 -13.08
N LEU A 423 14.04 -4.54 -12.62
CA LEU A 423 12.89 -3.62 -12.54
C LEU A 423 12.37 -3.25 -13.93
N LYS A 424 13.25 -2.93 -14.89
CA LYS A 424 12.90 -2.67 -16.30
C LYS A 424 12.22 -3.88 -16.95
N ASN A 425 12.74 -5.08 -16.71
CA ASN A 425 12.13 -6.32 -17.19
C ASN A 425 10.75 -6.57 -16.58
N GLY A 426 10.59 -6.31 -15.28
CA GLY A 426 9.29 -6.37 -14.60
C GLY A 426 8.28 -5.37 -15.15
N PHE A 427 8.74 -4.15 -15.45
CA PHE A 427 7.95 -3.10 -16.06
C PHE A 427 7.49 -3.48 -17.47
N ALA A 428 8.40 -3.97 -18.32
CA ALA A 428 8.09 -4.46 -19.66
C ALA A 428 7.08 -5.63 -19.62
N LYS A 429 7.22 -6.57 -18.67
CA LYS A 429 6.23 -7.63 -18.45
C LYS A 429 4.86 -7.09 -18.05
N SER A 430 4.80 -5.98 -17.33
CA SER A 430 3.54 -5.33 -16.94
C SER A 430 2.86 -4.63 -18.12
N ILE A 431 3.64 -3.95 -18.98
CA ILE A 431 3.15 -3.40 -20.25
C ILE A 431 2.60 -4.51 -21.14
N ALA A 432 3.35 -5.59 -21.36
CA ALA A 432 2.93 -6.71 -22.19
C ALA A 432 1.65 -7.41 -21.70
N LYS A 433 1.33 -7.26 -20.41
CA LYS A 433 0.09 -7.77 -19.78
C LYS A 433 -1.04 -6.73 -19.76
N ASN A 434 -0.87 -5.58 -20.42
CA ASN A 434 -1.80 -4.46 -20.44
C ASN A 434 -2.18 -3.94 -19.04
N LYS A 435 -1.28 -4.07 -18.04
CA LYS A 435 -1.57 -3.66 -16.65
C LYS A 435 -1.85 -2.16 -16.51
N PHE A 436 -1.36 -1.35 -17.46
CA PHE A 436 -1.49 0.11 -17.46
C PHE A 436 -2.50 0.61 -18.50
N CYS A 437 -3.37 -0.27 -18.96
CA CYS A 437 -4.37 0.06 -19.97
C CYS A 437 -5.76 0.11 -19.34
N SER A 438 -6.61 0.96 -19.89
CA SER A 438 -8.05 0.96 -19.64
C SER A 438 -8.78 0.81 -20.95
N ILE A 439 -10.04 0.42 -20.90
CA ILE A 439 -10.87 0.33 -22.10
C ILE A 439 -10.94 1.68 -22.82
N ASP A 440 -10.83 1.67 -24.14
CA ASP A 440 -11.15 2.80 -25.01
C ASP A 440 -12.65 2.77 -25.30
N ALA A 441 -13.43 3.23 -24.32
CA ALA A 441 -14.89 3.17 -24.38
C ALA A 441 -15.46 3.92 -25.59
N THR A 442 -14.81 4.99 -26.05
CA THR A 442 -15.22 5.70 -27.27
C THR A 442 -15.11 4.81 -28.51
N LYS A 443 -14.03 4.04 -28.66
CA LYS A 443 -13.92 3.08 -29.77
C LYS A 443 -14.93 1.95 -29.66
N VAL A 444 -15.17 1.42 -28.46
CA VAL A 444 -16.18 0.38 -28.26
C VAL A 444 -17.56 0.89 -28.62
N LEU A 445 -17.89 2.11 -28.19
CA LEU A 445 -19.18 2.74 -28.47
C LEU A 445 -19.32 3.23 -29.91
N ASN A 446 -18.30 3.15 -30.76
CA ASN A 446 -18.47 3.35 -32.21
C ASN A 446 -19.07 2.11 -32.89
N ASP A 447 -19.00 0.93 -32.27
CA ASP A 447 -19.68 -0.27 -32.73
C ASP A 447 -21.21 -0.13 -32.56
N GLU A 448 -21.96 -0.28 -33.66
CA GLU A 448 -23.42 -0.16 -33.64
C GLU A 448 -24.08 -1.25 -32.78
N GLY A 449 -23.46 -2.44 -32.67
CA GLY A 449 -23.95 -3.49 -31.80
C GLY A 449 -23.99 -3.05 -30.33
N TRP A 450 -22.93 -2.42 -29.84
CA TRP A 450 -22.87 -1.87 -28.48
C TRP A 450 -23.81 -0.68 -28.27
N LYS A 451 -23.98 0.20 -29.26
CA LYS A 451 -24.97 1.29 -29.15
C LYS A 451 -26.40 0.75 -29.05
N LEU A 452 -26.76 -0.18 -29.93
CA LEU A 452 -28.09 -0.81 -29.95
C LEU A 452 -28.36 -1.57 -28.66
N PHE A 453 -27.35 -2.23 -28.10
CA PHE A 453 -27.44 -2.88 -26.79
C PHE A 453 -27.87 -1.92 -25.71
N PHE A 454 -27.14 -0.82 -25.52
CA PHE A 454 -27.43 0.13 -24.43
C PHE A 454 -28.77 0.83 -24.62
N LYS A 455 -29.18 1.10 -25.87
CA LYS A 455 -30.50 1.68 -26.17
C LYS A 455 -31.66 0.72 -25.89
N ALA A 456 -31.42 -0.58 -25.92
CA ALA A 456 -32.42 -1.62 -25.67
C ALA A 456 -32.60 -1.98 -24.18
N LEU A 457 -31.72 -1.48 -23.30
CA LEU A 457 -31.84 -1.63 -21.85
C LEU A 457 -32.84 -0.61 -21.26
#